data_AF-A0A2N3PV88-F1
#
_entry.id   AF-A0A2N3PV88-F1
#
_cell.length_a   1.000
_cell.length_b   1.000
_cell.length_c   1.000
_cell.angle_alpha   90.00
_cell.angle_beta   90.00
_cell.angle_gamma   90.00
#
_symmetry.space_group_name_H-M   'P 1'
#
loop_
_entity.id
_entity.type
_entity.pdbx_description
1 polymer ?
#
loop_
_entity_poly.entity_id
_entity_poly.type
_entity_poly.pdbx_seq_one_letter_code
_entity_poly.pdbx_strand_id
1 'polypeptide(L)' 'MREQIKLFCCRLKQTGQLMIGVPDYDVYVEHRKITHPGEPIMSYEEFFRERQENRYSLRVGRCC' A
#
# COMPACT_ATOMS: atom_id res chain seq x y z
N MET A 1 -7.83 26.65 14.05
CA MET A 1 -8.84 26.01 13.16
C MET A 1 -8.22 25.11 12.09
N ARG A 2 -7.18 25.54 11.35
CA ARG A 2 -6.52 24.72 10.30
C ARG A 2 -5.86 23.43 10.80
N GLU A 3 -5.27 23.44 11.98
CA GLU A 3 -4.59 22.26 12.55
C GLU A 3 -5.54 21.12 12.92
N GLN A 4 -6.77 21.45 13.36
CA GLN A 4 -7.80 20.45 13.65
C GLN A 4 -8.28 19.74 12.39
N ILE A 5 -8.36 20.46 11.26
CA ILE A 5 -8.74 19.89 9.97
C ILE A 5 -7.67 18.89 9.50
N LYS A 6 -6.39 19.21 9.65
CA LYS A 6 -5.29 18.29 9.28
C LYS A 6 -5.34 17.01 10.11
N LEU A 7 -5.48 17.12 11.43
CA LEU A 7 -5.59 15.97 12.34
C LEU A 7 -6.75 15.06 11.96
N PHE A 8 -7.91 15.64 11.64
CA PHE A 8 -9.08 14.89 11.23
C PHE A 8 -8.88 14.21 9.87
N CYS A 9 -8.33 14.91 8.87
CA CYS A 9 -8.04 14.35 7.55
C CYS A 9 -7.02 13.20 7.62
N CYS A 10 -5.95 13.33 8.42
CA CYS A 10 -4.98 12.25 8.62
C CYS A 10 -5.64 11.01 9.23
N ARG A 11 -6.55 11.20 10.19
CA ARG A 11 -7.24 10.10 10.88
C ARG A 11 -8.27 9.42 9.97
N LEU A 12 -8.99 10.19 9.15
CA LEU A 12 -9.86 9.63 8.11
C LEU A 12 -9.07 8.89 7.02
N LYS A 13 -7.88 9.38 6.64
CA LYS A 13 -6.98 8.67 5.70
C LYS A 13 -6.57 7.31 6.27
N GLN A 14 -6.16 7.25 7.54
CA GLN A 14 -5.81 5.99 8.22
C GLN A 14 -6.99 5.00 8.27
N THR A 15 -8.18 5.46 8.65
CA THR A 15 -9.38 4.59 8.68
C THR A 15 -9.82 4.14 7.29
N GLY A 16 -9.72 5.03 6.28
CA GLY A 16 -10.03 4.69 4.89
C GLY A 16 -9.07 3.65 4.30
N GLN A 17 -7.76 3.77 4.58
CA GLN A 17 -6.76 2.78 4.18
C GLN A 17 -7.05 1.40 4.80
N LEU A 18 -7.48 1.34 6.06
CA LEU A 18 -7.89 0.09 6.72
C LEU A 18 -9.14 -0.53 6.08
N MET A 19 -10.13 0.29 5.70
CA MET A 19 -11.39 -0.20 5.12
C MET A 19 -11.26 -0.66 3.67
N ILE A 20 -10.46 0.04 2.85
CA ILE A 20 -10.31 -0.29 1.43
C ILE A 20 -9.37 -1.51 1.26
N GLY A 21 -8.50 -1.78 2.25
CA GLY A 21 -7.53 -2.86 2.18
C GLY A 21 -6.50 -2.67 1.07
N VAL A 22 -6.41 -1.44 0.54
CA VAL A 22 -5.40 -1.02 -0.44
C VAL A 22 -4.28 -0.38 0.36
N PRO A 23 -3.10 -0.99 0.39
CA PRO A 23 -1.95 -0.40 1.04
C PRO A 23 -1.53 0.84 0.27
N ASP A 24 -1.41 1.95 0.99
CA ASP A 24 -0.91 3.19 0.44
C ASP A 24 0.57 3.03 0.08
N TYR A 25 0.96 3.53 -1.08
CA TYR A 25 2.32 3.42 -1.58
C TYR A 25 3.32 4.10 -0.63
N ASP A 26 2.93 5.21 0.00
CA ASP A 26 3.80 5.91 0.96
C ASP A 26 4.09 5.03 2.18
N VAL A 27 3.09 4.31 2.68
CA VAL A 27 3.23 3.37 3.81
C VAL A 27 4.12 2.19 3.41
N TYR A 28 3.99 1.70 2.17
CA TYR A 28 4.87 0.66 1.64
C TYR A 28 6.34 1.12 1.57
N VAL A 29 6.58 2.33 1.07
CA VAL A 29 7.91 2.95 0.96
C VAL A 29 8.51 3.14 2.35
N GLU A 30 7.75 3.68 3.30
CA GLU A 30 8.19 3.89 4.68
C GLU A 30 8.51 2.56 5.37
N HIS A 31 7.64 1.56 5.24
CA HIS A 31 7.87 0.21 5.74
C HIS A 31 9.11 -0.44 5.11
N ARG A 32 9.30 -0.33 3.79
CA ARG A 32 10.50 -0.86 3.11
C ARG A 32 11.76 -0.16 3.58
N LYS A 33 11.74 1.16 3.77
CA LYS A 33 12.89 1.91 4.29
C LYS A 33 13.26 1.49 5.71
N ILE A 34 12.29 1.19 6.56
CA ILE A 34 12.51 0.78 7.96
C ILE A 34 12.96 -0.69 8.04
N THR A 35 12.28 -1.58 7.33
CA THR A 35 12.46 -3.04 7.45
C THR A 35 13.59 -3.57 6.53
N HIS A 36 13.80 -2.94 5.38
CA HIS A 36 14.80 -3.34 4.37
C HIS A 36 15.64 -2.15 3.89
N PRO A 37 16.50 -1.57 4.75
CA PRO A 37 17.39 -0.48 4.37
C PRO A 37 18.41 -0.99 3.34
N GLY A 38 18.21 -0.66 2.05
CA GLY A 38 19.13 -0.97 0.96
C GLY A 38 18.54 -1.75 -0.21
N GLU A 39 17.30 -2.23 -0.09
CA GLU A 39 16.61 -2.85 -1.23
C GLU A 39 15.95 -1.80 -2.14
N PRO A 40 15.89 -2.05 -3.46
CA PRO A 40 15.19 -1.18 -4.38
C PRO A 40 13.69 -1.15 -4.04
N ILE A 41 13.17 0.07 -3.92
CA ILE A 41 11.74 0.31 -3.70
C ILE A 41 11.07 0.32 -5.07
N MET A 42 10.17 -0.63 -5.29
CA MET A 42 9.34 -0.70 -6.51
C MET A 42 8.63 0.63 -6.75
N SER A 43 8.52 1.02 -8.02
CA SER A 43 7.75 2.18 -8.43
C SER A 43 6.24 2.00 -8.16
N TYR A 44 5.49 3.10 -8.17
CA TYR A 44 4.04 3.06 -7.95
C TYR A 44 3.31 2.11 -8.91
N GLU A 45 3.69 2.15 -10.20
CA GLU A 45 3.08 1.30 -11.23
C GLU A 45 3.39 -0.18 -11.01
N GLU A 46 4.63 -0.51 -10.64
CA GLU A 46 5.04 -1.89 -10.32
C GLU A 46 4.29 -2.41 -9.09
N PHE A 47 4.19 -1.60 -8.04
CA PHE A 47 3.42 -1.94 -6.85
C PHE A 47 1.95 -2.19 -7.18
N PHE A 48 1.32 -1.29 -7.94
CA PHE A 48 -0.09 -1.44 -8.31
C PHE A 48 -0.33 -2.66 -9.21
N ARG A 49 0.60 -2.92 -10.14
CA ARG A 49 0.56 -4.10 -11.00
C ARG A 49 0.74 -5.38 -10.20
N GLU A 50 1.69 -5.46 -9.28
CA GLU A 50 1.92 -6.62 -8.42
C GLU A 50 0.70 -6.92 -7.53
N ARG A 51 0.04 -5.88 -6.97
CA ARG A 51 -1.20 -6.07 -6.19
C ARG A 51 -2.36 -6.56 -7.05
N GLN A 52 -2.49 -6.04 -8.27
CA GLN A 52 -3.49 -6.52 -9.22
C GLN A 52 -3.17 -7.95 -9.68
N GLU A 53 -1.92 -8.28 -9.95
CA GLU A 53 -1.51 -9.64 -10.29
C GLU A 53 -1.76 -10.58 -9.10
N ASN A 54 -1.42 -10.24 -7.87
CA ASN A 54 -1.73 -11.09 -6.72
C ASN A 54 -3.23 -11.28 -6.47
N ARG A 55 -4.07 -10.27 -6.80
CA ARG A 55 -5.53 -10.33 -6.58
C ARG A 55 -6.31 -10.94 -7.75
N TYR A 56 -5.89 -10.66 -8.98
CA TYR A 56 -6.58 -11.02 -10.22
C TYR A 56 -5.82 -12.00 -11.09
N SER A 57 -4.51 -12.18 -10.90
CA SER A 57 -3.86 -13.41 -11.33
C SER A 57 -4.32 -14.51 -10.38
N LEU A 58 -5.49 -15.04 -10.72
CA LEU A 58 -5.73 -16.46 -10.62
C LEU A 58 -4.67 -17.14 -11.50
N ARG A 59 -3.40 -17.16 -11.05
CA ARG A 59 -2.57 -18.34 -11.27
C ARG A 59 -3.28 -19.42 -10.49
N VAL A 60 -4.35 -19.95 -11.09
CA VAL A 60 -4.85 -21.29 -10.88
C VAL A 60 -3.57 -22.11 -10.93
N GLY A 61 -3.05 -22.44 -9.75
CA GLY A 61 -2.08 -23.49 -9.62
C GLY A 61 -2.78 -24.68 -10.22
N ARG A 62 -2.47 -24.98 -11.48
CA ARG A 62 -2.63 -26.33 -12.00
C ARG A 62 -1.66 -27.17 -11.19
N CYS A 63 -2.13 -27.54 -10.00
CA CYS A 63 -1.79 -28.81 -9.42
C CYS A 63 -2.52 -29.84 -10.28
N CYS A 64 -1.76 -30.82 -10.77
CA CYS A 64 -2.05 -31.79 -11.85
C CYS A 64 -1.51 -31.34 -13.21
#